data_AF-A0A952RTB9-F1
#
_entry.id   AF-A0A952RTB9-F1
#
_cell.length_a   1.000
_cell.length_b   1.000
_cell.length_c   1.000
_cell.angle_alpha   90.00
_cell.angle_beta   90.00
_cell.angle_gamma   90.00
#
_symmetry.space_group_name_H-M   'P 1'
#
loop_
_entity.id
_entity.type
_entity.pdbx_description
1 polymer ?
#
loop_
_entity_poly.entity_id
_entity_poly.type
_entity_poly.pdbx_seq_one_letter_code
_entity_poly.pdbx_strand_id
1 'polypeptide(L)'
;MVSAAFFILAAVPASALANENDPKKMVREGDKLMRQGKVVDAENLYRQALSVSPDYTVAKLKIAYSLIKQRRLVEAYELSLGVAQANRRNARAYALAGTSLLSLGQFNEARSVLTEAIRLDNNESLAWYSIGLLDYYENRIEESLANLREAVFHDPRDTDAMFSLAQVAARSEKYKEAADAYRRFLQISRNTDDERRERIQGLIDFLEYLGSRTAIYTTSGPEHSALNFTLIGNRPVLEVRINEGEEPLRFVLDTGSGITVISDETAERLKIKPVARGGKAKGLGGDGRFEIVYGFLRSVEIGEMRVRNVPVYIRKFHNPTLRFDGYIGLSLISKFLTTVDYGKLEFALTRKDSELAKAIPLENAVPLRLTSSGFLSGEVQLEGVEAPLNFIVDTGASVSVISDEIASVESVSPGLRDERMRVIGSAGITEDVPSYMLPKLSFADHTRSDVMAIALDLDIINEASGFTQAGILGGNFLRNFRMTFDFKNSRVAFAPVKEAQ
;
A
#
# COMPACT_ATOMS: atom_id res chain seq x y z
N MET A 1 -46.67 -51.94 -41.31
CA MET A 1 -45.19 -52.00 -41.34
C MET A 1 -44.67 -50.96 -40.35
N VAL A 2 -44.27 -51.39 -39.16
CA VAL A 2 -43.72 -50.52 -38.10
C VAL A 2 -42.20 -50.70 -38.11
N SER A 3 -41.47 -49.60 -38.31
CA SER A 3 -40.00 -49.58 -38.33
C SER A 3 -39.50 -49.31 -36.91
N ALA A 4 -38.85 -50.28 -36.29
CA ALA A 4 -38.20 -50.15 -34.99
C ALA A 4 -36.78 -49.59 -35.17
N ALA A 5 -36.52 -48.38 -34.69
CA ALA A 5 -35.19 -47.82 -34.59
C ALA A 5 -34.53 -48.31 -33.29
N PHE A 6 -33.46 -49.10 -33.41
CA PHE A 6 -32.60 -49.47 -32.29
C PHE A 6 -31.72 -48.28 -31.91
N PHE A 7 -31.92 -47.70 -30.71
CA PHE A 7 -30.94 -46.83 -30.07
C PHE A 7 -29.86 -47.70 -29.42
N ILE A 8 -28.65 -47.66 -29.96
CA ILE A 8 -27.46 -48.20 -29.28
C ILE A 8 -27.08 -47.20 -28.18
N LEU A 9 -27.37 -47.54 -26.92
CA LEU A 9 -26.74 -46.88 -25.78
C LEU A 9 -25.25 -47.21 -25.81
N ALA A 10 -24.41 -46.25 -26.23
CA ALA A 10 -22.97 -46.36 -26.05
C ALA A 10 -22.68 -46.28 -24.53
N ALA A 11 -22.29 -47.41 -23.95
CA ALA A 11 -21.79 -47.47 -22.58
C ALA A 11 -20.49 -46.65 -22.50
N VAL A 12 -20.53 -45.51 -21.79
CA VAL A 12 -19.32 -44.79 -21.42
C VAL A 12 -18.50 -45.73 -20.52
N PRO A 13 -17.24 -46.04 -20.86
CA PRO A 13 -16.45 -46.98 -20.07
C PRO A 13 -16.23 -46.42 -18.66
N ALA A 14 -16.36 -47.26 -17.63
CA ALA A 14 -16.17 -46.87 -16.23
C ALA A 14 -14.78 -46.24 -15.94
N SER A 15 -13.79 -46.49 -16.81
CA SER A 15 -12.47 -45.84 -16.78
C SER A 15 -12.49 -44.36 -17.19
N ALA A 16 -13.48 -43.90 -17.96
CA ALA A 16 -13.65 -42.49 -18.31
C ALA A 16 -14.28 -41.69 -17.15
N LEU A 17 -15.25 -42.28 -16.44
CA LEU A 17 -15.85 -41.70 -15.23
C LEU A 17 -14.89 -41.70 -14.02
N ALA A 18 -14.02 -42.71 -13.90
CA ALA A 18 -12.97 -42.74 -12.86
C ALA A 18 -11.88 -41.66 -13.06
N ASN A 19 -11.73 -41.12 -14.27
CA ASN A 19 -10.72 -40.11 -14.63
C ASN A 19 -11.24 -38.66 -14.50
N GLU A 20 -12.56 -38.48 -14.31
CA GLU A 20 -13.18 -37.18 -13.99
C GLU A 20 -13.10 -36.84 -12.50
N ASN A 21 -13.03 -37.84 -11.62
CA ASN A 21 -12.94 -37.67 -10.17
C ASN A 21 -11.51 -37.79 -9.61
N ASP A 22 -10.45 -37.57 -10.41
CA ASP A 22 -9.07 -37.55 -9.88
C ASP A 22 -8.76 -36.18 -9.23
N PRO A 23 -8.61 -36.10 -7.89
CA PRO A 23 -8.33 -34.83 -7.22
C PRO A 23 -6.99 -34.22 -7.66
N LYS A 24 -6.03 -35.02 -8.14
CA LYS A 24 -4.75 -34.49 -8.67
C LYS A 24 -4.97 -33.76 -9.99
N LYS A 25 -5.87 -34.26 -10.85
CA LYS A 25 -6.23 -33.61 -12.12
C LYS A 25 -6.94 -32.29 -11.86
N MET A 26 -7.92 -32.27 -10.95
CA MET A 26 -8.61 -31.06 -10.51
C MET A 26 -7.63 -29.99 -10.00
N VAL A 27 -6.64 -30.37 -9.18
CA VAL A 27 -5.59 -29.44 -8.73
C VAL A 27 -4.74 -28.90 -9.89
N ARG A 28 -4.36 -29.74 -10.86
CA ARG A 28 -3.57 -29.27 -12.02
C ARG A 28 -4.36 -28.29 -12.90
N GLU A 29 -5.66 -28.53 -13.07
CA GLU A 29 -6.56 -27.63 -13.79
C GLU A 29 -6.77 -26.33 -13.02
N GLY A 30 -6.96 -26.41 -11.69
CA GLY A 30 -6.99 -25.24 -10.80
C GLY A 30 -5.70 -24.42 -10.90
N ASP A 31 -4.53 -25.06 -10.92
CA ASP A 31 -3.24 -24.37 -11.08
C ASP A 31 -3.13 -23.64 -12.43
N LYS A 32 -3.76 -24.17 -13.49
CA LYS A 32 -3.82 -23.50 -14.79
C LYS A 32 -4.71 -22.27 -14.72
N LEU A 33 -5.87 -22.35 -14.06
CA LEU A 33 -6.77 -21.23 -13.85
C LEU A 33 -6.12 -20.15 -12.97
N MET A 34 -5.39 -20.55 -11.94
CA MET A 34 -4.66 -19.64 -11.06
C MET A 34 -3.61 -18.84 -11.84
N ARG A 35 -2.83 -19.50 -12.72
CA ARG A 35 -1.89 -18.81 -13.64
C ARG A 35 -2.58 -17.90 -14.67
N GLN A 36 -3.87 -18.12 -14.92
CA GLN A 36 -4.68 -17.26 -15.80
C GLN A 36 -5.36 -16.11 -15.04
N GLY A 37 -5.14 -15.99 -13.72
CA GLY A 37 -5.81 -14.99 -12.88
C GLY A 37 -7.26 -15.33 -12.54
N LYS A 38 -7.75 -16.51 -12.91
CA LYS A 38 -9.10 -16.99 -12.61
C LYS A 38 -9.14 -17.62 -11.22
N VAL A 39 -8.92 -16.80 -10.21
CA VAL A 39 -8.68 -17.25 -8.82
C VAL A 39 -9.90 -17.96 -8.23
N VAL A 40 -11.11 -17.43 -8.44
CA VAL A 40 -12.36 -18.03 -7.94
C VAL A 40 -12.62 -19.40 -8.56
N ASP A 41 -12.45 -19.52 -9.88
CA ASP A 41 -12.64 -20.79 -10.59
C ASP A 41 -11.59 -21.84 -10.13
N ALA A 42 -10.37 -21.40 -9.87
CA ALA A 42 -9.32 -22.25 -9.30
C ALA A 42 -9.70 -22.76 -7.89
N GLU A 43 -10.18 -21.87 -7.01
CA GLU A 43 -10.66 -22.24 -5.67
C GLU A 43 -11.75 -23.32 -5.76
N ASN A 44 -12.72 -23.13 -6.67
CA ASN A 44 -13.81 -24.09 -6.87
C ASN A 44 -13.30 -25.48 -7.25
N LEU A 45 -12.32 -25.58 -8.16
CA LEU A 45 -11.71 -26.86 -8.51
C LEU A 45 -10.93 -27.48 -7.34
N TYR A 46 -10.23 -26.66 -6.55
CA TYR A 46 -9.54 -27.16 -5.36
C TYR A 46 -10.52 -27.68 -4.30
N ARG A 47 -11.67 -27.02 -4.12
CA ARG A 47 -12.75 -27.48 -3.23
C ARG A 47 -13.40 -28.77 -3.73
N GLN A 48 -13.59 -28.91 -5.05
CA GLN A 48 -14.04 -30.18 -5.64
C GLN A 48 -13.04 -31.31 -5.35
N ALA A 49 -11.75 -31.07 -5.52
CA ALA A 49 -10.71 -32.05 -5.18
C ALA A 49 -10.77 -32.46 -3.70
N LEU A 50 -11.04 -31.51 -2.81
CA LEU A 50 -11.20 -31.75 -1.38
C LEU A 50 -12.49 -32.52 -1.05
N SER A 51 -13.58 -32.32 -1.81
CA SER A 51 -14.82 -33.08 -1.64
C SER A 51 -14.66 -34.56 -1.99
N VAL A 52 -13.80 -34.88 -2.96
CA VAL A 52 -13.45 -36.25 -3.34
C VAL A 52 -12.45 -36.87 -2.35
N SER A 53 -11.51 -36.07 -1.84
CA SER A 53 -10.48 -36.51 -0.90
C SER A 53 -10.31 -35.48 0.24
N PRO A 54 -11.06 -35.61 1.35
CA PRO A 54 -11.09 -34.63 2.45
C PRO A 54 -9.75 -34.37 3.14
N ASP A 55 -8.83 -35.33 3.07
CA ASP A 55 -7.48 -35.22 3.65
C ASP A 55 -6.42 -34.76 2.65
N TYR A 56 -6.82 -34.30 1.46
CA TYR A 56 -5.89 -33.89 0.45
C TYR A 56 -5.21 -32.54 0.77
N THR A 57 -4.11 -32.60 1.53
CA THR A 57 -3.34 -31.45 2.00
C THR A 57 -2.96 -30.47 0.89
N VAL A 58 -2.61 -30.97 -0.30
CA VAL A 58 -2.27 -30.11 -1.44
C VAL A 58 -3.46 -29.22 -1.81
N ALA A 59 -4.68 -29.76 -1.88
CA ALA A 59 -5.87 -28.97 -2.18
C ALA A 59 -6.14 -27.93 -1.08
N LYS A 60 -5.99 -28.27 0.20
CA LYS A 60 -6.15 -27.32 1.33
C LYS A 60 -5.19 -26.13 1.19
N LEU A 61 -3.91 -26.37 0.89
CA LEU A 61 -2.92 -25.31 0.72
C LEU A 61 -3.18 -24.45 -0.54
N LYS A 62 -3.71 -25.06 -1.61
CA LYS A 62 -4.11 -24.33 -2.82
C LYS A 62 -5.34 -23.44 -2.57
N ILE A 63 -6.31 -23.92 -1.79
CA ILE A 63 -7.46 -23.11 -1.32
C ILE A 63 -6.93 -21.93 -0.49
N ALA A 64 -6.09 -22.17 0.51
CA ALA A 64 -5.52 -21.10 1.33
C ALA A 64 -4.80 -20.03 0.49
N TYR A 65 -3.98 -20.43 -0.49
CA TYR A 65 -3.34 -19.48 -1.40
C TYR A 65 -4.35 -18.70 -2.25
N SER A 66 -5.42 -19.35 -2.74
CA SER A 66 -6.49 -18.66 -3.48
C SER A 66 -7.30 -17.69 -2.60
N LEU A 67 -7.47 -17.99 -1.31
CA LEU A 67 -8.12 -17.11 -0.34
C LEU A 67 -7.28 -15.86 -0.07
N ILE A 68 -5.95 -15.99 0.04
CA ILE A 68 -5.03 -14.83 0.13
C ILE A 68 -5.19 -13.92 -1.09
N LYS A 69 -5.22 -14.49 -2.30
CA LYS A 69 -5.39 -13.73 -3.54
C LYS A 69 -6.74 -13.03 -3.66
N GLN A 70 -7.77 -13.55 -2.98
CA GLN A 70 -9.09 -12.94 -2.87
C GLN A 70 -9.26 -12.08 -1.61
N ARG A 71 -8.20 -11.92 -0.81
CA ARG A 71 -8.18 -11.18 0.46
C ARG A 71 -9.15 -11.68 1.53
N ARG A 72 -9.51 -12.97 1.45
CA ARG A 72 -10.22 -13.72 2.51
C ARG A 72 -9.20 -14.24 3.53
N LEU A 73 -8.54 -13.30 4.21
CA LEU A 73 -7.28 -13.54 4.91
C LEU A 73 -7.44 -14.37 6.19
N VAL A 74 -8.52 -14.19 6.94
CA VAL A 74 -8.80 -14.98 8.16
C VAL A 74 -9.01 -16.45 7.80
N GLU A 75 -9.86 -16.74 6.81
CA GLU A 75 -10.08 -18.11 6.33
C GLU A 75 -8.80 -18.75 5.79
N ALA A 76 -7.96 -17.96 5.09
CA ALA A 76 -6.66 -18.44 4.62
C ALA A 76 -5.72 -18.81 5.76
N TYR A 77 -5.67 -17.98 6.81
CA TYR A 77 -4.88 -18.21 8.01
C TYR A 77 -5.32 -19.46 8.74
N GLU A 78 -6.62 -19.59 9.04
CA GLU A 78 -7.18 -20.74 9.77
C GLU A 78 -6.91 -22.06 9.04
N LEU A 79 -7.14 -22.09 7.72
CA LEU A 79 -6.90 -23.28 6.91
C LEU A 79 -5.42 -23.65 6.85
N SER A 80 -4.52 -22.67 6.71
CA SER A 80 -3.07 -22.90 6.67
C SER A 80 -2.54 -23.35 8.03
N LEU A 81 -3.02 -22.73 9.11
CA LEU A 81 -2.67 -23.08 10.48
C LEU A 81 -3.11 -24.51 10.81
N GLY A 82 -4.33 -24.91 10.42
CA GLY A 82 -4.80 -26.27 10.62
C GLY A 82 -3.90 -27.32 9.93
N VAL A 83 -3.42 -27.02 8.72
CA VAL A 83 -2.44 -27.89 8.03
C VAL A 83 -1.09 -27.91 8.76
N ALA A 84 -0.59 -26.76 9.20
CA ALA A 84 0.67 -26.66 9.93
C ALA A 84 0.63 -27.40 11.29
N GLN A 85 -0.51 -27.37 11.98
CA GLN A 85 -0.71 -28.09 13.23
C GLN A 85 -0.76 -29.60 13.03
N ALA A 86 -1.43 -30.07 11.97
CA ALA A 86 -1.49 -31.48 11.61
C ALA A 86 -0.13 -32.04 11.14
N ASN A 87 0.68 -31.21 10.47
CA ASN A 87 2.03 -31.55 10.06
C ASN A 87 3.01 -30.38 10.30
N ARG A 88 3.70 -30.43 11.45
CA ARG A 88 4.67 -29.41 11.89
C ARG A 88 5.94 -29.30 11.03
N ARG A 89 6.09 -30.13 9.99
CA ARG A 89 7.19 -30.04 9.01
C ARG A 89 6.76 -29.48 7.66
N ASN A 90 5.52 -29.02 7.53
CA ASN A 90 5.01 -28.49 6.27
C ASN A 90 5.37 -27.01 6.09
N ALA A 91 6.54 -26.74 5.50
CA ALA A 91 7.02 -25.36 5.27
C ALA A 91 6.01 -24.49 4.51
N ARG A 92 5.34 -25.04 3.49
CA ARG A 92 4.32 -24.30 2.71
C ARG A 92 3.13 -23.85 3.55
N ALA A 93 2.70 -24.66 4.52
CA ALA A 93 1.62 -24.32 5.42
C ALA A 93 2.02 -23.14 6.34
N TYR A 94 3.23 -23.18 6.90
CA TYR A 94 3.78 -22.05 7.65
C TYR A 94 3.92 -20.81 6.77
N ALA A 95 4.42 -20.94 5.53
CA ALA A 95 4.54 -19.82 4.60
C ALA A 95 3.18 -19.15 4.35
N LEU A 96 2.14 -19.91 4.04
CA LEU A 96 0.78 -19.38 3.80
C LEU A 96 0.16 -18.75 5.05
N ALA A 97 0.36 -19.35 6.23
CA ALA A 97 -0.08 -18.76 7.49
C ALA A 97 0.63 -17.42 7.75
N GLY A 98 1.95 -17.37 7.55
CA GLY A 98 2.76 -16.16 7.69
C GLY A 98 2.40 -15.07 6.69
N THR A 99 2.15 -15.42 5.42
CA THR A 99 1.64 -14.47 4.41
C THR A 99 0.27 -13.92 4.80
N SER A 100 -0.62 -14.77 5.31
CA SER A 100 -1.95 -14.34 5.75
C SER A 100 -1.86 -13.36 6.92
N LEU A 101 -1.01 -13.64 7.92
CA LEU A 101 -0.71 -12.75 9.04
C LEU A 101 -0.14 -11.41 8.55
N LEU A 102 0.81 -11.44 7.61
CA LEU A 102 1.39 -10.23 7.04
C LEU A 102 0.33 -9.37 6.35
N SER A 103 -0.54 -9.97 5.54
CA SER A 103 -1.63 -9.26 4.86
C SER A 103 -2.71 -8.75 5.83
N LEU A 104 -2.90 -9.40 6.98
CA LEU A 104 -3.72 -8.90 8.10
C LEU A 104 -3.03 -7.76 8.87
N GLY A 105 -1.76 -7.49 8.59
CA GLY A 105 -0.96 -6.49 9.29
C GLY A 105 -0.47 -6.95 10.67
N GLN A 106 -0.37 -8.25 10.91
CA GLN A 106 0.19 -8.87 12.13
C GLN A 106 1.69 -9.17 11.91
N PHE A 107 2.52 -8.13 11.97
CA PHE A 107 3.91 -8.18 11.50
C PHE A 107 4.83 -9.07 12.35
N ASN A 108 4.69 -9.03 13.67
CA ASN A 108 5.57 -9.77 14.59
C ASN A 108 5.36 -11.28 14.46
N GLU A 109 4.11 -11.70 14.45
CA GLU A 109 3.66 -13.07 14.26
C GLU A 109 4.04 -13.56 12.86
N ALA A 110 3.80 -12.73 11.83
CA ALA A 110 4.17 -13.04 10.46
C ALA A 110 5.67 -13.33 10.36
N ARG A 111 6.53 -12.49 10.94
CA ARG A 111 7.99 -12.73 10.93
C ARG A 111 8.34 -14.08 11.54
N SER A 112 7.83 -14.36 12.74
CA SER A 112 8.14 -15.61 13.45
C SER A 112 7.75 -16.83 12.62
N VAL A 113 6.54 -16.82 12.05
CA VAL A 113 5.99 -17.91 11.25
C VAL A 113 6.73 -18.08 9.91
N LEU A 114 7.09 -16.97 9.25
CA LEU A 114 7.83 -16.99 7.98
C LEU A 114 9.28 -17.47 8.15
N THR A 115 9.94 -17.06 9.23
CA THR A 115 11.29 -17.56 9.57
C THR A 115 11.27 -19.06 9.83
N GLU A 116 10.23 -19.59 10.49
CA GLU A 116 10.07 -21.03 10.67
C GLU A 116 9.84 -21.76 9.34
N ALA A 117 9.04 -21.18 8.43
CA ALA A 117 8.85 -21.76 7.08
C ALA A 117 10.18 -21.91 6.33
N ILE A 118 11.02 -20.87 6.33
CA ILE A 118 12.36 -20.89 5.71
C ILE A 118 13.27 -21.91 6.40
N ARG A 119 13.20 -22.03 7.72
CA ARG A 119 13.99 -23.01 8.48
C ARG A 119 13.60 -24.45 8.15
N LEU A 120 12.32 -24.71 7.90
CA LEU A 120 11.79 -26.02 7.54
C LEU A 120 12.15 -26.41 6.10
N ASP A 121 12.08 -25.46 5.16
CA ASP A 121 12.52 -25.64 3.77
C ASP A 121 13.04 -24.31 3.22
N ASN A 122 14.35 -24.23 2.94
CA ASN A 122 14.95 -23.04 2.40
C ASN A 122 14.58 -22.78 0.92
N ASN A 123 13.92 -23.73 0.24
CA ASN A 123 13.46 -23.55 -1.14
C ASN A 123 12.01 -23.04 -1.21
N GLU A 124 11.35 -22.80 -0.08
CA GLU A 124 9.97 -22.28 -0.06
C GLU A 124 9.95 -20.80 -0.48
N SER A 125 9.80 -20.58 -1.80
CA SER A 125 9.85 -19.25 -2.42
C SER A 125 8.83 -18.27 -1.84
N LEU A 126 7.64 -18.73 -1.44
CA LEU A 126 6.61 -17.86 -0.85
C LEU A 126 7.05 -17.29 0.50
N ALA A 127 7.82 -18.05 1.28
CA ALA A 127 8.32 -17.58 2.57
C ALA A 127 9.35 -16.47 2.38
N TRP A 128 10.28 -16.63 1.42
CA TRP A 128 11.22 -15.59 1.01
C TRP A 128 10.53 -14.35 0.45
N TYR A 129 9.50 -14.54 -0.38
CA TYR A 129 8.70 -13.44 -0.92
C TYR A 129 8.04 -12.64 0.21
N SER A 130 7.38 -13.34 1.13
CA SER A 130 6.60 -12.71 2.19
C SER A 130 7.50 -12.02 3.22
N ILE A 131 8.65 -12.60 3.57
CA ILE A 131 9.60 -11.93 4.46
C ILE A 131 10.25 -10.72 3.77
N GLY A 132 10.47 -10.79 2.46
CA GLY A 132 10.91 -9.64 1.65
C GLY A 132 9.90 -8.50 1.63
N LEU A 133 8.59 -8.80 1.52
CA LEU A 133 7.53 -7.80 1.68
C LEU A 133 7.48 -7.21 3.09
N LEU A 134 7.62 -8.05 4.11
CA LEU A 134 7.67 -7.61 5.50
C LEU A 134 8.82 -6.63 5.72
N ASP A 135 10.02 -6.96 5.20
CA ASP A 135 11.18 -6.06 5.24
C ASP A 135 10.96 -4.77 4.46
N TYR A 136 10.26 -4.83 3.33
CA TYR A 136 9.89 -3.63 2.59
C TYR A 136 8.98 -2.70 3.42
N TYR A 137 7.95 -3.27 4.04
CA TYR A 137 6.99 -2.50 4.82
C TYR A 137 7.60 -1.90 6.08
N GLU A 138 8.57 -2.55 6.71
CA GLU A 138 9.33 -1.97 7.83
C GLU A 138 10.52 -1.10 7.35
N ASN A 139 10.60 -0.86 6.04
CA ASN A 139 11.60 -0.01 5.38
C ASN A 139 13.06 -0.48 5.61
N ARG A 140 13.24 -1.80 5.79
CA ARG A 140 14.52 -2.52 5.69
C ARG A 140 14.80 -2.90 4.23
N ILE A 141 15.16 -1.88 3.47
CA ILE A 141 15.19 -1.93 2.02
C ILE A 141 16.23 -2.91 1.46
N GLU A 142 17.42 -3.01 2.05
CA GLU A 142 18.46 -3.90 1.53
C GLU A 142 18.17 -5.37 1.87
N GLU A 143 17.65 -5.65 3.07
CA GLU A 143 17.17 -6.97 3.47
C GLU A 143 16.01 -7.42 2.57
N SER A 144 15.07 -6.51 2.29
CA SER A 144 13.97 -6.77 1.36
C SER A 144 14.45 -7.16 -0.03
N LEU A 145 15.42 -6.43 -0.60
CA LEU A 145 16.01 -6.78 -1.90
C LEU A 145 16.70 -8.15 -1.88
N ALA A 146 17.42 -8.48 -0.81
CA ALA A 146 18.04 -9.79 -0.67
C ALA A 146 16.99 -10.92 -0.63
N ASN A 147 15.97 -10.79 0.22
CA ASN A 147 14.92 -11.78 0.38
C ASN A 147 14.05 -11.95 -0.88
N LEU A 148 13.74 -10.86 -1.58
CA LEU A 148 13.00 -10.92 -2.85
C LEU A 148 13.83 -11.54 -3.99
N ARG A 149 15.17 -11.39 -3.96
CA ARG A 149 16.06 -12.09 -4.90
C ARG A 149 16.07 -13.59 -4.64
N GLU A 150 16.09 -14.03 -3.38
CA GLU A 150 15.92 -15.46 -3.04
C GLU A 150 14.57 -15.99 -3.52
N ALA A 151 13.48 -15.23 -3.33
CA ALA A 151 12.16 -15.61 -3.82
C ALA A 151 12.15 -15.85 -5.34
N VAL A 152 12.72 -14.91 -6.12
CA VAL A 152 12.83 -15.02 -7.58
C VAL A 152 13.82 -16.09 -8.02
N PHE A 153 14.85 -16.38 -7.22
CA PHE A 153 15.79 -17.48 -7.48
C PHE A 153 15.11 -18.85 -7.34
N HIS A 154 14.35 -19.05 -6.26
CA HIS A 154 13.64 -20.30 -6.00
C HIS A 154 12.40 -20.50 -6.89
N ASP A 155 11.69 -19.42 -7.26
CA ASP A 155 10.65 -19.46 -8.30
C ASP A 155 10.84 -18.34 -9.35
N PRO A 156 11.58 -18.62 -10.44
CA PRO A 156 11.82 -17.67 -11.52
C PRO A 156 10.58 -17.34 -12.38
N ARG A 157 9.41 -17.88 -12.04
CA ARG A 157 8.14 -17.57 -12.72
C ARG A 157 7.13 -16.90 -11.80
N ASP A 158 7.46 -16.67 -10.53
CA ASP A 158 6.62 -15.91 -9.61
C ASP A 158 6.59 -14.43 -10.02
N THR A 159 5.49 -14.04 -10.65
CA THR A 159 5.28 -12.68 -11.13
C THR A 159 5.08 -11.68 -9.99
N ASP A 160 4.55 -12.12 -8.84
CA ASP A 160 4.36 -11.23 -7.70
C ASP A 160 5.70 -10.90 -7.04
N ALA A 161 6.57 -11.91 -6.89
CA ALA A 161 7.93 -11.71 -6.40
C ALA A 161 8.74 -10.77 -7.31
N MET A 162 8.64 -10.93 -8.63
CA MET A 162 9.30 -10.03 -9.57
C MET A 162 8.75 -8.60 -9.52
N PHE A 163 7.43 -8.45 -9.44
CA PHE A 163 6.79 -7.15 -9.35
C PHE A 163 7.19 -6.42 -8.06
N SER A 164 7.23 -7.13 -6.92
CA SER A 164 7.71 -6.57 -5.65
C SER A 164 9.20 -6.23 -5.71
N LEU A 165 10.05 -7.09 -6.29
CA LEU A 165 11.47 -6.77 -6.45
C LEU A 165 11.67 -5.48 -7.26
N ALA A 166 10.89 -5.29 -8.32
CA ALA A 166 10.91 -4.06 -9.11
C ALA A 166 10.48 -2.82 -8.30
N GLN A 167 9.41 -2.94 -7.49
CA GLN A 167 8.95 -1.87 -6.60
C GLN A 167 10.02 -1.48 -5.57
N VAL A 168 10.62 -2.47 -4.90
CA VAL A 168 11.64 -2.22 -3.89
C VAL A 168 12.89 -1.62 -4.54
N ALA A 169 13.33 -2.13 -5.69
CA ALA A 169 14.44 -1.55 -6.44
C ALA A 169 14.19 -0.09 -6.84
N ALA A 170 12.96 0.25 -7.28
CA ALA A 170 12.59 1.64 -7.57
C ALA A 170 12.65 2.51 -6.31
N ARG A 171 12.19 1.99 -5.16
CA ARG A 171 12.26 2.68 -3.87
C ARG A 171 13.70 2.92 -3.40
N SER A 172 14.61 1.97 -3.67
CA SER A 172 16.05 2.10 -3.46
C SER A 172 16.76 2.98 -4.49
N GLU A 173 16.02 3.62 -5.39
CA GLU A 173 16.55 4.44 -6.49
C GLU A 173 17.43 3.65 -7.48
N LYS A 174 17.34 2.33 -7.48
CA LYS A 174 17.96 1.41 -8.45
C LYS A 174 17.10 1.35 -9.71
N TYR A 175 16.85 2.50 -10.35
CA TYR A 175 15.81 2.66 -11.38
C TYR A 175 15.99 1.74 -12.59
N LYS A 176 17.23 1.50 -13.03
CA LYS A 176 17.51 0.57 -14.14
C LYS A 176 17.14 -0.86 -13.79
N GLU A 177 17.53 -1.33 -12.59
CA GLU A 177 17.17 -2.67 -12.09
C GLU A 177 15.64 -2.80 -11.98
N ALA A 178 14.96 -1.76 -11.50
CA ALA A 178 13.50 -1.73 -11.41
C ALA A 178 12.83 -1.84 -12.79
N ALA A 179 13.27 -1.05 -13.77
CA ALA A 179 12.76 -1.09 -15.14
C ALA A 179 12.94 -2.48 -15.78
N ASP A 180 14.11 -3.09 -15.60
CA ASP A 180 14.42 -4.43 -16.11
C ASP A 180 13.53 -5.51 -15.48
N ALA A 181 13.31 -5.42 -14.16
CA ALA A 181 12.42 -6.34 -13.44
C ALA A 181 10.95 -6.20 -13.87
N TYR A 182 10.44 -4.98 -14.07
CA TYR A 182 9.09 -4.76 -14.62
C TYR A 182 8.96 -5.27 -16.05
N ARG A 183 9.99 -5.12 -16.89
CA ARG A 183 9.98 -5.67 -18.26
C ARG A 183 9.89 -7.19 -18.22
N ARG A 184 10.63 -7.84 -17.32
CA ARG A 184 10.56 -9.29 -17.12
C ARG A 184 9.18 -9.73 -16.64
N PHE A 185 8.56 -8.98 -15.71
CA PHE A 185 7.17 -9.20 -15.30
C PHE A 185 6.22 -9.21 -16.52
N LEU A 186 6.32 -8.21 -17.40
CA LEU A 186 5.45 -8.12 -18.59
C LEU A 186 5.68 -9.24 -19.61
N GLN A 187 6.88 -9.82 -19.67
CA GLN A 187 7.22 -10.96 -20.53
C GLN A 187 6.62 -12.28 -20.01
N ILE A 188 6.62 -12.48 -18.69
CA ILE A 188 6.11 -13.71 -18.05
C ILE A 188 4.59 -13.64 -17.92
N SER A 189 4.05 -12.51 -17.46
CA SER A 189 2.62 -12.30 -17.27
C SER A 189 1.94 -11.87 -18.56
N ARG A 190 1.84 -12.80 -19.52
CA ARG A 190 1.27 -12.54 -20.87
C ARG A 190 -0.22 -12.18 -20.83
N ASN A 191 -0.94 -12.64 -19.80
CA ASN A 191 -2.39 -12.41 -19.62
C ASN A 191 -2.70 -11.19 -18.73
N THR A 192 -1.69 -10.36 -18.39
CA THR A 192 -1.95 -9.07 -17.73
C THR A 192 -2.89 -8.25 -18.61
N ASP A 193 -3.93 -7.67 -17.99
CA ASP A 193 -4.90 -6.81 -18.68
C ASP A 193 -4.20 -5.60 -19.33
N ASP A 194 -4.78 -5.10 -20.43
CA ASP A 194 -4.16 -4.05 -21.25
C ASP A 194 -3.93 -2.75 -20.45
N GLU A 195 -4.84 -2.38 -19.55
CA GLU A 195 -4.74 -1.18 -18.71
C GLU A 195 -3.56 -1.30 -17.73
N ARG A 196 -3.41 -2.45 -17.04
CA ARG A 196 -2.26 -2.71 -16.18
C ARG A 196 -0.96 -2.81 -16.98
N ARG A 197 -0.99 -3.37 -18.19
CA ARG A 197 0.20 -3.46 -19.07
C ARG A 197 0.66 -2.08 -19.50
N GLU A 198 -0.25 -1.22 -19.96
CA GLU A 198 0.03 0.18 -20.30
C GLU A 198 0.61 0.94 -19.10
N ARG A 199 0.02 0.75 -17.91
CA ARG A 199 0.52 1.36 -16.67
C ARG A 199 1.94 0.97 -16.34
N ILE A 200 2.27 -0.32 -16.44
CA ILE A 200 3.62 -0.82 -16.16
C ILE A 200 4.58 -0.34 -17.25
N GLN A 201 4.17 -0.27 -18.52
CA GLN A 201 5.01 0.27 -19.59
C GLN A 201 5.35 1.75 -19.35
N GLY A 202 4.36 2.57 -19.02
CA GLY A 202 4.61 3.98 -18.67
C GLY A 202 5.50 4.16 -17.45
N LEU A 203 5.39 3.25 -16.46
CA LEU A 203 6.31 3.22 -15.32
C LEU A 203 7.73 2.84 -15.74
N ILE A 204 7.90 1.86 -16.64
CA ILE A 204 9.22 1.49 -17.20
C ILE A 204 9.85 2.71 -17.87
N ASP A 205 9.12 3.38 -18.76
CA ASP A 205 9.62 4.57 -19.49
C ASP A 205 10.04 5.67 -18.52
N PHE A 206 9.28 5.88 -17.44
CA PHE A 206 9.61 6.82 -16.39
C PHE A 206 10.87 6.42 -15.62
N LEU A 207 10.99 5.17 -15.22
CA LEU A 207 12.15 4.67 -14.48
C LEU A 207 13.42 4.73 -15.33
N GLU A 208 13.34 4.44 -16.63
CA GLU A 208 14.47 4.62 -17.55
C GLU A 208 14.88 6.08 -17.68
N TYR A 209 13.90 6.98 -17.79
CA TYR A 209 14.16 8.41 -17.74
C TYR A 209 14.89 8.82 -16.46
N LEU A 210 14.45 8.33 -15.28
CA LEU A 210 15.10 8.61 -14.00
C LEU A 210 16.50 8.02 -13.93
N GLY A 211 16.69 6.79 -14.41
CA GLY A 211 17.99 6.12 -14.47
C GLY A 211 19.00 6.79 -15.41
N SER A 212 18.54 7.59 -16.36
CA SER A 212 19.41 8.41 -17.22
C SER A 212 19.90 9.71 -16.57
N ARG A 213 19.37 10.09 -15.39
CA ARG A 213 19.76 11.31 -14.68
C ARG A 213 21.00 11.07 -13.83
N THR A 214 21.82 12.10 -13.68
CA THR A 214 23.06 12.04 -12.90
C THR A 214 22.80 11.88 -11.40
N ALA A 215 21.73 12.50 -10.89
CA ALA A 215 21.28 12.36 -9.52
C ALA A 215 19.79 12.72 -9.41
N ILE A 216 19.07 12.09 -8.50
CA ILE A 216 17.69 12.41 -8.15
C ILE A 216 17.67 12.92 -6.71
N TYR A 217 16.78 13.87 -6.39
CA TYR A 217 16.63 14.46 -5.06
C TYR A 217 17.92 15.06 -4.46
N THR A 218 18.74 15.75 -5.24
CA THR A 218 19.95 16.40 -4.72
C THR A 218 19.58 17.57 -3.81
N THR A 219 20.01 17.53 -2.54
CA THR A 219 19.67 18.56 -1.53
C THR A 219 20.78 19.60 -1.37
N SER A 220 20.41 20.87 -1.18
CA SER A 220 21.31 22.00 -0.90
C SER A 220 20.61 23.02 0.01
N GLY A 221 21.36 23.89 0.67
CA GLY A 221 20.85 24.81 1.69
C GLY A 221 21.42 24.51 3.08
N PRO A 222 20.95 25.18 4.14
CA PRO A 222 21.48 25.09 5.49
C PRO A 222 21.34 23.68 6.10
N GLU A 223 21.84 23.49 7.33
CA GLU A 223 21.62 22.27 8.10
C GLU A 223 20.15 22.07 8.48
N HIS A 224 19.47 23.17 8.76
CA HIS A 224 18.08 23.24 9.20
C HIS A 224 17.39 24.41 8.51
N SER A 225 16.13 24.20 8.12
CA SER A 225 15.26 25.28 7.67
C SER A 225 13.84 25.02 8.15
N ALA A 226 13.17 26.09 8.58
CA ALA A 226 11.79 26.06 9.03
C ALA A 226 10.98 27.16 8.33
N LEU A 227 9.71 26.90 8.09
CA LEU A 227 8.75 27.89 7.63
C LEU A 227 7.40 27.69 8.33
N ASN A 228 6.61 28.74 8.39
CA ASN A 228 5.24 28.63 8.86
C ASN A 228 4.36 28.03 7.77
N PHE A 229 3.36 27.24 8.19
CA PHE A 229 2.27 26.79 7.32
C PHE A 229 0.94 27.35 7.79
N THR A 230 -0.06 27.33 6.91
CA THR A 230 -1.45 27.65 7.27
C THR A 230 -2.30 26.40 7.27
N LEU A 231 -3.38 26.39 8.06
CA LEU A 231 -4.33 25.28 8.06
C LEU A 231 -5.55 25.59 7.20
N ILE A 232 -5.84 24.72 6.24
CA ILE A 232 -7.08 24.78 5.46
C ILE A 232 -7.78 23.43 5.57
N GLY A 233 -8.91 23.39 6.28
CA GLY A 233 -9.61 22.14 6.54
C GLY A 233 -8.73 21.10 7.25
N ASN A 234 -7.97 21.54 8.26
CA ASN A 234 -6.93 20.77 8.97
C ASN A 234 -5.71 20.34 8.13
N ARG A 235 -5.60 20.76 6.88
CA ARG A 235 -4.43 20.43 6.03
C ARG A 235 -3.34 21.49 6.18
N PRO A 236 -2.08 21.12 6.46
CA PRO A 236 -0.95 22.03 6.43
C PRO A 236 -0.62 22.45 4.99
N VAL A 237 -0.70 23.76 4.73
CA VAL A 237 -0.43 24.37 3.42
C VAL A 237 0.85 25.20 3.51
N LEU A 238 1.83 24.81 2.70
CA LEU A 238 3.15 25.40 2.57
C LEU A 238 3.21 26.29 1.34
N GLU A 239 3.94 27.40 1.45
CA GLU A 239 4.36 28.18 0.29
C GLU A 239 5.76 27.71 -0.15
N VAL A 240 5.85 27.21 -1.38
CA VAL A 240 7.08 26.63 -1.94
C VAL A 240 7.39 27.25 -3.30
N ARG A 241 8.66 27.34 -3.68
CA ARG A 241 9.03 27.75 -5.05
C ARG A 241 9.37 26.52 -5.89
N ILE A 242 8.87 26.51 -7.12
CA ILE A 242 9.10 25.42 -8.08
C ILE A 242 9.95 25.95 -9.22
N ASN A 243 10.98 25.20 -9.60
CA ASN A 243 11.83 25.48 -10.77
C ASN A 243 12.50 26.86 -10.76
N GLU A 244 12.84 27.38 -9.57
CA GLU A 244 13.40 28.72 -9.36
C GLU A 244 12.45 29.85 -9.82
N GLY A 245 11.14 29.59 -9.81
CA GLY A 245 10.11 30.59 -10.10
C GLY A 245 10.03 31.69 -9.03
N GLU A 246 9.65 32.89 -9.46
CA GLU A 246 9.57 34.07 -8.58
C GLU A 246 8.38 33.99 -7.60
N GLU A 247 7.23 33.49 -8.07
CA GLU A 247 6.02 33.39 -7.27
C GLU A 247 6.00 32.11 -6.42
N PRO A 248 5.73 32.21 -5.10
CA PRO A 248 5.46 31.03 -4.28
C PRO A 248 4.16 30.36 -4.71
N LEU A 249 4.15 29.04 -4.60
CA LEU A 249 3.03 28.17 -4.93
C LEU A 249 2.55 27.43 -3.69
N ARG A 250 1.25 27.15 -3.63
CA ARG A 250 0.61 26.61 -2.42
C ARG A 250 0.51 25.10 -2.51
N PHE A 251 1.31 24.42 -1.70
CA PHE A 251 1.33 22.96 -1.66
C PHE A 251 0.83 22.45 -0.32
N VAL A 252 -0.04 21.44 -0.35
CA VAL A 252 -0.43 20.70 0.85
C VAL A 252 0.70 19.74 1.21
N LEU A 253 1.11 19.66 2.47
CA LEU A 253 1.95 18.56 2.93
C LEU A 253 1.10 17.30 3.09
N ASP A 254 1.45 16.24 2.37
CA ASP A 254 0.62 15.05 2.22
C ASP A 254 1.43 13.77 2.44
N THR A 255 1.37 13.25 3.67
CA THR A 255 1.94 11.96 4.04
C THR A 255 1.14 10.76 3.51
N GLY A 256 -0.09 11.00 3.01
CA GLY A 256 -0.89 10.06 2.23
C GLY A 256 -0.50 10.00 0.75
N SER A 257 0.60 10.66 0.33
CA SER A 257 1.15 10.54 -1.02
C SER A 257 2.60 10.07 -1.02
N GLY A 258 2.88 8.95 -1.70
CA GLY A 258 4.23 8.40 -1.84
C GLY A 258 5.19 9.30 -2.64
N ILE A 259 4.67 10.13 -3.55
CA ILE A 259 5.43 11.03 -4.42
C ILE A 259 4.79 12.42 -4.44
N THR A 260 5.60 13.46 -4.65
CA THR A 260 5.08 14.82 -4.86
C THR A 260 4.16 14.87 -6.09
N VAL A 261 3.05 15.60 -5.97
CA VAL A 261 2.04 15.77 -7.02
C VAL A 261 1.94 17.26 -7.36
N ILE A 262 1.84 17.59 -8.64
CA ILE A 262 1.53 18.93 -9.13
C ILE A 262 0.21 18.90 -9.90
N SER A 263 -0.58 19.97 -9.80
CA SER A 263 -1.80 20.07 -10.60
C SER A 263 -1.46 20.17 -12.10
N ASP A 264 -2.36 19.72 -12.96
CA ASP A 264 -2.25 19.89 -14.41
C ASP A 264 -2.27 21.37 -14.82
N GLU A 265 -3.14 22.19 -14.21
CA GLU A 265 -3.19 23.65 -14.39
C GLU A 265 -1.83 24.30 -14.06
N THR A 266 -1.22 23.94 -12.92
CA THR A 266 0.06 24.49 -12.50
C THR A 266 1.20 23.95 -13.38
N ALA A 267 1.15 22.68 -13.80
CA ALA A 267 2.12 22.13 -14.74
C ALA A 267 2.09 22.87 -16.08
N GLU A 268 0.92 23.18 -16.61
CA GLU A 268 0.76 23.97 -17.84
C GLU A 268 1.31 25.40 -17.66
N ARG A 269 0.92 26.08 -16.58
CA ARG A 269 1.41 27.43 -16.23
C ARG A 269 2.94 27.49 -16.15
N LEU A 270 3.57 26.49 -15.55
CA LEU A 270 5.02 26.39 -15.42
C LEU A 270 5.71 25.72 -16.62
N LYS A 271 4.96 25.36 -17.67
CA LYS A 271 5.45 24.68 -18.89
C LYS A 271 6.18 23.36 -18.59
N ILE A 272 5.75 22.64 -17.56
CA ILE A 272 6.25 21.32 -17.19
C ILE A 272 5.61 20.30 -18.12
N LYS A 273 6.44 19.62 -18.92
CA LYS A 273 5.97 18.60 -19.86
C LYS A 273 5.93 17.22 -19.20
N PRO A 274 4.96 16.36 -19.55
CA PRO A 274 4.99 14.96 -19.18
C PRO A 274 6.28 14.28 -19.65
N VAL A 275 6.83 13.43 -18.80
CA VAL A 275 7.96 12.55 -19.09
C VAL A 275 7.48 11.22 -19.65
N ALA A 276 6.43 10.66 -19.05
CA ALA A 276 5.81 9.40 -19.44
C ALA A 276 4.33 9.40 -19.01
N ARG A 277 3.55 8.47 -19.55
CA ARG A 277 2.13 8.25 -19.19
C ARG A 277 1.91 6.77 -18.88
N GLY A 278 1.27 6.50 -17.75
CA GLY A 278 1.00 5.14 -17.25
C GLY A 278 -0.48 4.77 -17.32
N GLY A 279 -1.20 5.21 -18.35
CA GLY A 279 -2.63 4.92 -18.49
C GLY A 279 -3.47 5.38 -17.29
N LYS A 280 -4.44 4.57 -16.88
CA LYS A 280 -5.33 4.85 -15.75
C LYS A 280 -5.00 3.99 -14.52
N ALA A 281 -5.31 4.51 -13.34
CA ALA A 281 -5.25 3.80 -12.08
C ALA A 281 -6.51 4.02 -11.25
N LYS A 282 -6.77 3.09 -10.32
CA LYS A 282 -7.88 3.20 -9.37
C LYS A 282 -7.53 4.17 -8.23
N GLY A 283 -8.52 4.90 -7.74
CA GLY A 283 -8.39 5.80 -6.58
C GLY A 283 -9.74 6.04 -5.89
N LEU A 284 -9.74 6.78 -4.79
CA LEU A 284 -10.94 7.13 -4.05
C LEU A 284 -11.71 8.30 -4.69
N GLY A 285 -13.03 8.15 -4.84
CA GLY A 285 -13.96 9.17 -5.32
C GLY A 285 -14.31 9.07 -6.82
N GLY A 286 -15.41 9.69 -7.24
CA GLY A 286 -15.81 9.78 -8.65
C GLY A 286 -16.09 8.43 -9.32
N ASP A 287 -15.61 8.25 -10.56
CA ASP A 287 -15.67 6.97 -11.28
C ASP A 287 -14.60 5.95 -10.82
N GLY A 288 -13.87 6.30 -9.76
CA GLY A 288 -12.82 5.50 -9.16
C GLY A 288 -11.56 5.42 -10.01
N ARG A 289 -11.39 6.22 -11.08
CA ARG A 289 -10.22 6.17 -11.96
C ARG A 289 -9.58 7.54 -12.20
N PHE A 290 -8.25 7.55 -12.35
CA PHE A 290 -7.51 8.75 -12.75
C PHE A 290 -6.34 8.41 -13.66
N GLU A 291 -5.89 9.36 -14.48
CA GLU A 291 -4.74 9.18 -15.37
C GLU A 291 -3.42 9.31 -14.58
N ILE A 292 -2.47 8.40 -14.84
CA ILE A 292 -1.10 8.50 -14.33
C ILE A 292 -0.25 9.25 -15.35
N VAL A 293 0.13 10.48 -15.00
CA VAL A 293 1.05 11.29 -15.79
C VAL A 293 2.30 11.54 -14.96
N TYR A 294 3.44 11.09 -15.45
CA TYR A 294 4.72 11.29 -14.80
C TYR A 294 5.34 12.61 -15.27
N GLY A 295 5.81 13.42 -14.32
CA GLY A 295 6.48 14.69 -14.57
C GLY A 295 7.82 14.77 -13.86
N PHE A 296 8.50 15.88 -14.07
CA PHE A 296 9.80 16.12 -13.46
C PHE A 296 10.01 17.61 -13.22
N LEU A 297 10.38 17.96 -11.98
CA LEU A 297 10.72 19.31 -11.58
C LEU A 297 12.25 19.45 -11.49
N ARG A 298 12.79 20.56 -11.98
CA ARG A 298 14.20 20.92 -11.84
C ARG A 298 14.54 21.16 -10.37
N SER A 299 13.67 21.86 -9.66
CA SER A 299 13.84 22.15 -8.24
C SER A 299 12.52 22.36 -7.51
N VAL A 300 12.53 22.05 -6.22
CA VAL A 300 11.53 22.43 -5.23
C VAL A 300 12.27 23.09 -4.07
N GLU A 301 11.83 24.28 -3.69
CA GLU A 301 12.40 25.08 -2.61
C GLU A 301 11.37 25.21 -1.49
N ILE A 302 11.76 24.77 -0.30
CA ILE A 302 10.93 24.76 0.91
C ILE A 302 11.70 25.49 1.99
N GLY A 303 11.27 26.72 2.31
CA GLY A 303 12.08 27.65 3.10
C GLY A 303 13.40 27.95 2.40
N GLU A 304 14.51 27.72 3.11
CA GLU A 304 15.87 27.87 2.60
C GLU A 304 16.46 26.57 2.03
N MET A 305 15.73 25.46 2.14
CA MET A 305 16.16 24.17 1.62
C MET A 305 15.75 24.03 0.16
N ARG A 306 16.68 23.56 -0.68
CA ARG A 306 16.43 23.28 -2.09
C ARG A 306 16.67 21.81 -2.39
N VAL A 307 15.70 21.18 -3.06
CA VAL A 307 15.80 19.83 -3.61
C VAL A 307 15.74 19.90 -5.12
N ARG A 308 16.77 19.39 -5.81
CA ARG A 308 16.84 19.33 -7.27
C ARG A 308 16.46 17.95 -7.81
N ASN A 309 16.04 17.91 -9.06
CA ASN A 309 15.70 16.68 -9.80
C ASN A 309 14.61 15.88 -9.08
N VAL A 310 13.40 16.46 -9.01
CA VAL A 310 12.27 15.94 -8.25
C VAL A 310 11.26 15.30 -9.21
N PRO A 311 11.15 13.96 -9.23
CA PRO A 311 10.08 13.24 -9.92
C PRO A 311 8.72 13.58 -9.30
N VAL A 312 7.69 13.76 -10.14
CA VAL A 312 6.33 14.10 -9.67
C VAL A 312 5.26 13.36 -10.46
N TYR A 313 4.04 13.28 -9.90
CA TYR A 313 2.83 13.08 -10.69
C TYR A 313 2.24 14.42 -11.11
N ILE A 314 1.73 14.48 -12.34
CA ILE A 314 0.85 15.57 -12.80
C ILE A 314 -0.58 15.05 -12.73
N ARG A 315 -1.47 15.76 -12.03
CA ARG A 315 -2.86 15.30 -11.84
C ARG A 315 -3.86 16.44 -11.94
N LYS A 316 -5.06 16.12 -12.42
CA LYS A 316 -6.21 17.00 -12.32
C LYS A 316 -6.75 17.02 -10.89
N PHE A 317 -7.00 18.21 -10.35
CA PHE A 317 -7.62 18.35 -9.03
C PHE A 317 -9.11 18.62 -9.16
N HIS A 318 -9.90 17.97 -8.30
CA HIS A 318 -11.37 17.96 -8.38
C HIS A 318 -12.05 18.93 -7.42
N ASN A 319 -11.30 19.75 -6.67
CA ASN A 319 -11.86 20.71 -5.72
C ASN A 319 -12.05 22.09 -6.39
N PRO A 320 -13.29 22.52 -6.72
CA PRO A 320 -13.52 23.79 -7.39
C PRO A 320 -13.36 25.00 -6.45
N THR A 321 -13.47 24.79 -5.13
CA THR A 321 -13.50 25.86 -4.11
C THR A 321 -12.14 26.14 -3.48
N LEU A 322 -11.32 25.10 -3.29
CA LEU A 322 -9.98 25.21 -2.72
C LEU A 322 -8.97 24.77 -3.76
N ARG A 323 -8.31 25.75 -4.39
CA ARG A 323 -7.23 25.50 -5.36
C ARG A 323 -5.88 25.43 -4.65
N PHE A 324 -5.22 24.30 -4.79
CA PHE A 324 -3.83 24.07 -4.42
C PHE A 324 -3.01 23.81 -5.68
N ASP A 325 -1.74 24.21 -5.68
CA ASP A 325 -0.82 23.98 -6.79
C ASP A 325 -0.28 22.55 -6.81
N GLY A 326 -0.25 21.90 -5.65
CA GLY A 326 0.24 20.53 -5.53
C GLY A 326 0.20 19.96 -4.12
N TYR A 327 0.78 18.76 -3.98
CA TYR A 327 0.95 18.03 -2.74
C TYR A 327 2.43 17.63 -2.59
N ILE A 328 3.07 17.97 -1.47
CA ILE A 328 4.42 17.50 -1.14
C ILE A 328 4.31 16.11 -0.52
N GLY A 329 4.84 15.11 -1.22
CA GLY A 329 4.77 13.72 -0.80
C GLY A 329 6.01 13.20 -0.07
N LEU A 330 5.91 11.96 0.38
CA LEU A 330 6.93 11.26 1.18
C LEU A 330 8.29 11.14 0.48
N SER A 331 8.33 10.95 -0.83
CA SER A 331 9.58 10.83 -1.58
C SER A 331 10.50 12.04 -1.43
N LEU A 332 9.94 13.25 -1.27
CA LEU A 332 10.69 14.48 -1.08
C LEU A 332 11.10 14.67 0.38
N ILE A 333 10.14 14.58 1.32
CA ILE A 333 10.44 14.87 2.73
C ILE A 333 11.30 13.77 3.38
N SER A 334 11.26 12.53 2.86
CA SER A 334 12.11 11.44 3.36
C SER A 334 13.61 11.62 3.13
N LYS A 335 14.02 12.70 2.45
CA LYS A 335 15.43 13.10 2.33
C LYS A 335 15.94 13.83 3.58
N PHE A 336 15.05 14.18 4.50
CA PHE A 336 15.33 14.95 5.71
C PHE A 336 14.76 14.24 6.95
N LEU A 337 15.26 14.63 8.11
CA LEU A 337 14.51 14.51 9.35
C LEU A 337 13.46 15.63 9.33
N THR A 338 12.19 15.27 9.18
CA THR A 338 11.11 16.22 8.91
C THR A 338 10.27 16.44 10.15
N THR A 339 9.95 17.69 10.51
CA THR A 339 9.08 18.00 11.64
C THR A 339 7.86 18.79 11.18
N VAL A 340 6.68 18.39 11.65
CA VAL A 340 5.42 19.12 11.49
C VAL A 340 4.94 19.47 12.89
N ASP A 341 5.01 20.74 13.29
CA ASP A 341 4.54 21.22 14.59
C ASP A 341 3.21 21.96 14.41
N TYR A 342 2.10 21.28 14.70
CA TYR A 342 0.78 21.91 14.63
C TYR A 342 0.50 22.92 15.75
N GLY A 343 1.22 22.84 16.87
CA GLY A 343 1.07 23.80 17.97
C GLY A 343 1.71 25.15 17.65
N LYS A 344 2.78 25.13 16.83
CA LYS A 344 3.46 26.33 16.34
C LYS A 344 3.09 26.70 14.90
N LEU A 345 2.38 25.83 14.19
CA LEU A 345 2.14 25.93 12.74
C LEU A 345 3.44 26.05 11.94
N GLU A 346 4.45 25.27 12.34
CA GLU A 346 5.80 25.29 11.77
C GLU A 346 6.14 23.96 11.10
N PHE A 347 6.69 24.03 9.89
CA PHE A 347 7.24 22.90 9.15
C PHE A 347 8.75 23.05 9.04
N ALA A 348 9.49 22.01 9.43
CA ALA A 348 10.94 22.05 9.42
C ALA A 348 11.58 20.85 8.73
N LEU A 349 12.68 21.13 8.03
CA LEU A 349 13.54 20.15 7.37
C LEU A 349 14.95 20.24 7.97
N THR A 350 15.41 19.13 8.56
CA THR A 350 16.77 19.01 9.10
C THR A 350 17.55 17.95 8.33
N ARG A 351 18.82 18.20 8.01
CA ARG A 351 19.68 17.22 7.36
C ARG A 351 19.87 16.00 8.27
N LYS A 352 19.47 14.82 7.79
CA LYS A 352 19.38 13.58 8.58
C LYS A 352 20.67 13.11 9.27
N ASP A 353 21.84 13.48 8.78
CA ASP A 353 23.14 13.04 9.30
C ASP A 353 23.87 14.14 10.10
N SER A 354 23.17 15.24 10.42
CA SER A 354 23.75 16.38 11.12
C SER A 354 23.74 16.21 12.65
N GLU A 355 24.56 16.98 13.37
CA GLU A 355 24.55 16.95 14.85
C GLU A 355 23.23 17.46 15.42
N LEU A 356 22.61 18.46 14.77
CA LEU A 356 21.27 18.90 15.15
C LEU A 356 20.23 17.78 15.02
N ALA A 357 20.29 16.98 13.96
CA ALA A 357 19.36 15.86 13.79
C ALA A 357 19.47 14.82 14.93
N LYS A 358 20.68 14.56 15.42
CA LYS A 358 20.92 13.66 16.56
C LYS A 358 20.41 14.23 17.88
N ALA A 359 20.37 15.56 18.01
CA ALA A 359 19.91 16.25 19.20
C ALA A 359 18.39 16.41 19.28
N ILE A 360 17.65 16.19 18.18
CA ILE A 360 16.19 16.28 18.17
C ILE A 360 15.60 15.09 18.96
N PRO A 361 14.84 15.34 20.04
CA PRO A 361 14.24 14.27 20.82
C PRO A 361 13.25 13.46 19.98
N LEU A 362 13.38 12.14 20.06
CA LEU A 362 12.46 11.18 19.46
C LEU A 362 11.80 10.32 20.54
N GLU A 363 11.42 10.98 21.64
CA GLU A 363 10.66 10.35 22.72
C GLU A 363 9.32 9.82 22.17
N ASN A 364 8.89 8.66 22.68
CA ASN A 364 7.66 7.97 22.27
C ASN A 364 7.58 7.72 20.75
N ALA A 365 8.73 7.55 20.09
CA ALA A 365 8.76 7.21 18.69
C ALA A 365 8.17 5.82 18.46
N VAL A 366 7.13 5.76 17.63
CA VAL A 366 6.51 4.51 17.20
C VAL A 366 7.13 4.04 15.89
N PRO A 367 7.22 2.72 15.67
CA PRO A 367 7.64 2.19 14.39
C PRO A 367 6.66 2.65 13.31
N LEU A 368 7.22 3.08 12.18
CA LEU A 368 6.49 3.37 10.98
C LEU A 368 6.54 2.18 10.04
N ARG A 369 5.37 1.85 9.49
CA ARG A 369 5.28 0.94 8.35
C ARG A 369 4.97 1.73 7.09
N LEU A 370 5.55 1.32 5.98
CA LEU A 370 5.20 1.80 4.66
C LEU A 370 4.28 0.77 4.00
N THR A 371 3.17 1.24 3.45
CA THR A 371 2.35 0.44 2.53
C THR A 371 3.10 0.16 1.22
N SER A 372 2.62 -0.78 0.40
CA SER A 372 3.15 -0.98 -0.96
C SER A 372 3.10 0.28 -1.82
N SER A 373 2.12 1.15 -1.57
CA SER A 373 1.97 2.45 -2.25
C SER A 373 2.82 3.57 -1.63
N GLY A 374 3.59 3.26 -0.59
CA GLY A 374 4.51 4.16 0.07
C GLY A 374 3.90 5.00 1.19
N PHE A 375 2.60 4.91 1.46
CA PHE A 375 1.94 5.64 2.55
C PHE A 375 2.41 5.17 3.92
N LEU A 376 2.44 6.09 4.89
CA LEU A 376 2.77 5.80 6.27
C LEU A 376 1.58 5.14 6.97
N SER A 377 1.83 4.05 7.70
CA SER A 377 0.86 3.33 8.49
C SER A 377 1.39 3.12 9.91
N GLY A 378 0.50 3.26 10.89
CA GLY A 378 0.81 3.05 12.29
C GLY A 378 -0.35 2.37 13.03
N GLU A 379 -0.02 1.77 14.17
CA GLU A 379 -0.98 1.03 14.98
C GLU A 379 -1.84 1.98 15.84
N VAL A 380 -3.15 1.76 15.77
CA VAL A 380 -4.18 2.48 16.50
C VAL A 380 -4.98 1.49 17.32
N GLN A 381 -5.14 1.77 18.60
CA GLN A 381 -6.09 1.06 19.45
C GLN A 381 -7.42 1.81 19.46
N LEU A 382 -8.49 1.14 19.04
CA LEU A 382 -9.85 1.67 19.09
C LEU A 382 -10.62 1.00 20.24
N GLU A 383 -11.38 1.77 21.02
CA GLU A 383 -12.16 1.23 22.12
C GLU A 383 -13.24 0.24 21.64
N GLY A 384 -13.26 -0.93 22.29
CA GLY A 384 -14.13 -2.05 21.94
C GLY A 384 -13.64 -2.93 20.78
N VAL A 385 -12.48 -2.63 20.21
CA VAL A 385 -11.75 -3.55 19.32
C VAL A 385 -10.58 -4.16 20.09
N GLU A 386 -10.43 -5.48 20.08
CA GLU A 386 -9.44 -6.16 20.91
C GLU A 386 -7.99 -5.97 20.41
N ALA A 387 -7.79 -6.13 19.10
CA ALA A 387 -6.46 -6.03 18.48
C ALA A 387 -6.17 -4.61 17.96
N PRO A 388 -4.90 -4.16 18.00
CA PRO A 388 -4.49 -2.94 17.32
C PRO A 388 -4.79 -2.99 15.83
N LEU A 389 -5.23 -1.87 15.29
CA LEU A 389 -5.62 -1.68 13.91
C LEU A 389 -4.55 -0.85 13.18
N ASN A 390 -4.26 -1.16 11.92
CA ASN A 390 -3.35 -0.35 11.12
C ASN A 390 -4.11 0.81 10.48
N PHE A 391 -3.65 2.04 10.71
CA PHE A 391 -4.21 3.26 10.12
C PHE A 391 -3.16 3.99 9.30
N ILE A 392 -3.54 4.48 8.12
CA ILE A 392 -2.69 5.39 7.36
C ILE A 392 -2.58 6.72 8.11
N VAL A 393 -1.38 7.26 8.25
CA VAL A 393 -1.14 8.61 8.79
C VAL A 393 -1.09 9.59 7.63
N ASP A 394 -2.14 10.40 7.49
CA ASP A 394 -2.35 11.25 6.31
C ASP A 394 -2.58 12.72 6.71
N THR A 395 -1.54 13.54 6.55
CA THR A 395 -1.64 15.00 6.74
C THR A 395 -2.46 15.70 5.64
N GLY A 396 -2.64 15.07 4.48
CA GLY A 396 -3.48 15.53 3.39
C GLY A 396 -4.98 15.25 3.63
N ALA A 397 -5.32 14.27 4.45
CA ALA A 397 -6.70 14.02 4.87
C ALA A 397 -7.17 15.08 5.86
N SER A 398 -8.32 15.71 5.59
CA SER A 398 -8.90 16.74 6.47
C SER A 398 -9.58 16.16 7.72
N VAL A 399 -10.07 14.94 7.60
CA VAL A 399 -10.84 14.19 8.59
C VAL A 399 -10.33 12.76 8.63
N SER A 400 -10.44 12.12 9.78
CA SER A 400 -10.11 10.70 9.94
C SER A 400 -11.15 9.83 9.25
N VAL A 401 -10.73 8.66 8.80
CA VAL A 401 -11.56 7.68 8.08
C VAL A 401 -11.48 6.34 8.81
N ILE A 402 -12.59 5.63 8.87
CA ILE A 402 -12.66 4.22 9.28
C ILE A 402 -13.23 3.41 8.12
N SER A 403 -12.92 2.10 8.08
CA SER A 403 -13.55 1.21 7.13
C SER A 403 -15.01 0.93 7.48
N ASP A 404 -15.81 0.50 6.51
CA ASP A 404 -17.19 0.08 6.74
C ASP A 404 -17.28 -1.10 7.72
N GLU A 405 -16.30 -2.00 7.71
CA GLU A 405 -16.22 -3.10 8.68
C GLU A 405 -16.05 -2.56 10.11
N ILE A 406 -15.16 -1.58 10.31
CA ILE A 406 -14.98 -0.95 11.63
C ILE A 406 -16.22 -0.19 12.06
N ALA A 407 -16.88 0.49 11.13
CA ALA A 407 -18.13 1.21 11.41
C ALA A 407 -19.26 0.28 11.88
N SER A 408 -19.23 -0.99 11.45
CA SER A 408 -20.21 -2.02 11.83
C SER A 408 -19.96 -2.66 13.21
N VAL A 409 -18.81 -2.39 13.85
CA VAL A 409 -18.49 -2.92 15.17
C VAL A 409 -19.47 -2.36 16.22
N GLU A 410 -20.00 -3.23 17.08
CA GLU A 410 -21.04 -2.86 18.06
C GLU A 410 -20.62 -1.72 18.99
N SER A 411 -19.34 -1.62 19.36
CA SER A 411 -18.83 -0.52 20.19
C SER A 411 -18.67 0.81 19.44
N VAL A 412 -18.63 0.79 18.11
CA VAL A 412 -18.40 1.96 17.24
C VAL A 412 -19.72 2.47 16.66
N SER A 413 -20.60 1.55 16.26
CA SER A 413 -21.89 1.84 15.63
C SER A 413 -22.78 2.87 16.36
N PRO A 414 -22.80 2.97 17.71
CA PRO A 414 -23.59 3.98 18.41
C PRO A 414 -23.10 5.40 18.17
N GLY A 415 -21.89 5.57 17.64
CA GLY A 415 -21.29 6.85 17.28
C GLY A 415 -21.84 7.45 15.98
N LEU A 416 -22.68 6.74 15.22
CA LEU A 416 -23.27 7.23 13.97
C LEU A 416 -23.98 8.57 14.17
N ARG A 417 -23.68 9.52 13.29
CA ARG A 417 -24.29 10.85 13.25
C ARG A 417 -25.27 10.95 12.09
N ASP A 418 -26.29 11.79 12.25
CA ASP A 418 -27.21 12.15 11.16
C ASP A 418 -26.51 12.97 10.06
N GLU A 419 -25.39 13.61 10.39
CA GLU A 419 -24.60 14.41 9.47
C GLU A 419 -23.96 13.55 8.37
N ARG A 420 -24.16 13.99 7.12
CA ARG A 420 -23.55 13.42 5.92
C ARG A 420 -22.49 14.35 5.37
N MET A 421 -21.36 13.77 4.99
CA MET A 421 -20.22 14.53 4.50
C MET A 421 -19.96 14.27 3.02
N ARG A 422 -19.47 15.31 2.35
CA ARG A 422 -18.88 15.19 1.02
C ARG A 422 -17.39 14.91 1.14
N VAL A 423 -16.93 13.89 0.45
CA VAL A 423 -15.52 13.49 0.41
C VAL A 423 -14.96 13.78 -0.96
N ILE A 424 -13.78 14.40 -1.01
CA ILE A 424 -13.05 14.68 -2.24
C ILE A 424 -11.75 13.89 -2.18
N GLY A 425 -11.65 12.86 -3.02
CA GLY A 425 -10.50 11.98 -3.13
C GLY A 425 -9.72 12.17 -4.43
N SER A 426 -8.77 11.26 -4.68
CA SER A 426 -7.86 11.29 -5.83
C SER A 426 -8.51 11.00 -7.18
N ALA A 427 -9.64 10.29 -7.19
CA ALA A 427 -10.41 9.94 -8.38
C ALA A 427 -11.73 10.73 -8.52
N GLY A 428 -12.10 11.55 -7.53
CA GLY A 428 -13.25 12.46 -7.65
C GLY A 428 -13.95 12.74 -6.33
N ILE A 429 -15.26 12.96 -6.40
CA ILE A 429 -16.12 13.32 -5.28
C ILE A 429 -17.05 12.16 -4.94
N THR A 430 -17.25 11.90 -3.64
CA THR A 430 -18.27 11.02 -3.09
C THR A 430 -19.17 11.84 -2.17
N GLU A 431 -20.48 11.83 -2.43
CA GLU A 431 -21.48 12.53 -1.60
C GLU A 431 -22.07 11.56 -0.56
N ASP A 432 -22.82 12.12 0.39
CA ASP A 432 -23.66 11.37 1.35
C ASP A 432 -22.93 10.36 2.25
N VAL A 433 -21.65 10.62 2.55
CA VAL A 433 -20.82 9.72 3.37
C VAL A 433 -21.22 9.80 4.85
N PRO A 434 -21.51 8.69 5.52
CA PRO A 434 -21.82 8.68 6.96
C PRO A 434 -20.64 9.15 7.80
N SER A 435 -20.95 9.91 8.86
CA SER A 435 -19.99 10.32 9.87
C SER A 435 -20.26 9.63 11.21
N TYR A 436 -19.19 9.42 11.97
CA TYR A 436 -19.18 8.73 13.25
C TYR A 436 -18.38 9.53 14.25
N MET A 437 -18.81 9.49 15.51
CA MET A 437 -18.00 9.94 16.63
C MET A 437 -17.35 8.71 17.28
N LEU A 438 -16.04 8.57 17.08
CA LEU A 438 -15.30 7.45 17.67
C LEU A 438 -15.17 7.68 19.18
N PRO A 439 -15.48 6.67 20.01
CA PRO A 439 -15.53 6.82 21.46
C PRO A 439 -14.16 7.19 22.01
N LYS A 440 -13.15 6.38 21.71
CA LYS A 440 -11.78 6.58 22.16
C LYS A 440 -10.80 5.90 21.24
N LEU A 441 -9.79 6.66 20.82
CA LEU A 441 -8.73 6.25 19.93
C LEU A 441 -7.39 6.52 20.60
N SER A 442 -6.55 5.50 20.69
CA SER A 442 -5.17 5.62 21.15
C SER A 442 -4.21 5.37 20.02
N PHE A 443 -3.22 6.24 19.89
CA PHE A 443 -2.14 6.14 18.91
C PHE A 443 -0.84 6.52 19.60
N ALA A 444 0.15 5.63 19.53
CA ALA A 444 1.28 5.63 20.47
C ALA A 444 0.78 5.58 21.92
N ASP A 445 1.38 6.37 22.81
CA ASP A 445 1.00 6.55 24.20
C ASP A 445 -0.13 7.59 24.41
N HIS A 446 -0.68 8.15 23.32
CA HIS A 446 -1.65 9.23 23.38
C HIS A 446 -3.05 8.75 23.10
N THR A 447 -4.01 9.28 23.85
CA THR A 447 -5.42 8.92 23.71
C THR A 447 -6.30 10.14 23.54
N ARG A 448 -7.26 10.06 22.62
CA ARG A 448 -8.30 11.05 22.40
C ARG A 448 -9.66 10.37 22.40
N SER A 449 -10.65 11.07 22.95
CA SER A 449 -12.05 10.67 22.87
C SER A 449 -12.77 11.59 21.90
N ASP A 450 -13.95 11.17 21.43
CA ASP A 450 -14.82 11.97 20.57
C ASP A 450 -14.11 12.44 19.29
N VAL A 451 -13.43 11.50 18.62
CA VAL A 451 -12.76 11.78 17.34
C VAL A 451 -13.76 11.57 16.22
N MET A 452 -14.10 12.64 15.52
CA MET A 452 -14.96 12.55 14.34
C MET A 452 -14.24 11.79 13.21
N ALA A 453 -14.94 10.83 12.61
CA ALA A 453 -14.47 10.07 11.46
C ALA A 453 -15.60 9.87 10.45
N ILE A 454 -15.25 9.52 9.22
CA ILE A 454 -16.20 9.08 8.19
C ILE A 454 -15.97 7.60 7.87
N ALA A 455 -17.03 6.88 7.50
CA ALA A 455 -16.88 5.50 7.04
C ALA A 455 -16.84 5.44 5.50
N LEU A 456 -15.85 4.74 4.99
CA LEU A 456 -15.66 4.50 3.55
C LEU A 456 -15.28 3.05 3.30
N ASP A 457 -15.64 2.55 2.13
CA ASP A 457 -15.06 1.33 1.57
C ASP A 457 -13.56 1.57 1.29
N LEU A 458 -12.71 0.85 2.03
CA LEU A 458 -11.26 0.93 1.92
C LEU A 458 -10.65 -0.16 1.03
N ASP A 459 -11.45 -0.97 0.31
CA ASP A 459 -10.91 -2.08 -0.48
C ASP A 459 -9.93 -1.62 -1.55
N ILE A 460 -10.20 -0.51 -2.24
CA ILE A 460 -9.27 0.06 -3.24
C ILE A 460 -7.94 0.45 -2.59
N ILE A 461 -7.97 1.04 -1.41
CA ILE A 461 -6.75 1.40 -0.66
C ILE A 461 -6.02 0.13 -0.24
N ASN A 462 -6.75 -0.85 0.27
CA ASN A 462 -6.20 -2.05 0.83
C ASN A 462 -5.63 -3.00 -0.25
N GLU A 463 -6.24 -3.05 -1.45
CA GLU A 463 -5.67 -3.68 -2.65
C GLU A 463 -4.28 -3.11 -2.98
N ALA A 464 -4.10 -1.79 -2.82
CA ALA A 464 -2.86 -1.09 -3.12
C ALA A 464 -1.87 -1.01 -1.94
N SER A 465 -2.33 -1.29 -0.71
CA SER A 465 -1.52 -1.12 0.50
C SER A 465 -0.67 -2.34 0.83
N GLY A 466 -1.07 -3.53 0.37
CA GLY A 466 -0.37 -4.79 0.62
C GLY A 466 -0.70 -5.48 1.95
N PHE A 467 -1.14 -4.70 2.95
CA PHE A 467 -1.73 -5.19 4.19
C PHE A 467 -2.93 -4.33 4.61
N THR A 468 -3.79 -4.90 5.44
CA THR A 468 -5.08 -4.33 5.83
C THR A 468 -4.90 -3.03 6.60
N GLN A 469 -5.49 -1.95 6.08
CA GLN A 469 -5.74 -0.68 6.73
C GLN A 469 -7.20 -0.63 7.17
N ALA A 470 -7.40 -0.36 8.45
CA ALA A 470 -8.71 -0.20 9.07
C ALA A 470 -9.21 1.26 9.02
N GLY A 471 -8.34 2.20 8.65
CA GLY A 471 -8.68 3.61 8.60
C GLY A 471 -7.52 4.51 8.18
N ILE A 472 -7.79 5.81 8.25
CA ILE A 472 -6.85 6.90 7.98
C ILE A 472 -6.95 7.88 9.16
N LEU A 473 -5.83 8.19 9.81
CA LEU A 473 -5.73 9.29 10.77
C LEU A 473 -5.52 10.59 9.99
N GLY A 474 -6.55 11.44 9.98
CA GLY A 474 -6.53 12.73 9.29
C GLY A 474 -6.15 13.91 10.19
N GLY A 475 -6.07 15.09 9.58
CA GLY A 475 -5.67 16.34 10.23
C GLY A 475 -6.49 16.72 11.46
N ASN A 476 -7.77 16.32 11.55
CA ASN A 476 -8.58 16.56 12.75
C ASN A 476 -8.04 15.84 14.00
N PHE A 477 -7.35 14.70 13.83
CA PHE A 477 -6.61 14.02 14.88
C PHE A 477 -5.16 14.52 14.95
N LEU A 478 -4.46 14.58 13.81
CA LEU A 478 -3.02 14.88 13.75
C LEU A 478 -2.65 16.30 14.21
N ARG A 479 -3.58 17.26 14.12
CA ARG A 479 -3.33 18.66 14.56
C ARG A 479 -3.00 18.83 16.05
N ASN A 480 -3.13 17.75 16.81
CA ASN A 480 -2.87 17.70 18.24
C ASN A 480 -1.42 17.34 18.58
N PHE A 481 -0.55 17.19 17.58
CA PHE A 481 0.82 16.71 17.76
C PHE A 481 1.85 17.60 17.07
N ARG A 482 3.07 17.58 17.60
CA ARG A 482 4.29 17.76 16.83
C ARG A 482 4.75 16.38 16.40
N MET A 483 4.93 16.20 15.11
CA MET A 483 5.35 14.94 14.51
C MET A 483 6.76 15.09 13.92
N THR A 484 7.68 14.22 14.31
CA THR A 484 9.04 14.19 13.76
C THR A 484 9.26 12.86 13.03
N PHE A 485 9.40 12.91 11.71
CA PHE A 485 9.58 11.77 10.83
C PHE A 485 11.05 11.44 10.62
N ASP A 486 11.48 10.31 11.19
CA ASP A 486 12.79 9.70 11.00
C ASP A 486 12.66 8.48 10.06
N PHE A 487 12.61 8.78 8.76
CA PHE A 487 12.51 7.77 7.71
C PHE A 487 13.74 6.85 7.63
N LYS A 488 14.89 7.28 8.16
CA LYS A 488 16.12 6.47 8.16
C LYS A 488 15.98 5.28 9.10
N ASN A 489 15.34 5.50 10.25
CA ASN A 489 15.13 4.47 11.26
C ASN A 489 13.67 3.99 11.33
N SER A 490 12.87 4.28 10.29
CA SER A 490 11.47 3.87 10.17
C SER A 490 10.65 4.18 11.43
N ARG A 491 10.70 5.42 11.93
CA ARG A 491 9.98 5.82 13.14
C ARG A 491 9.47 7.25 13.09
N VAL A 492 8.37 7.52 13.79
CA VAL A 492 7.87 8.89 14.03
C VAL A 492 7.67 9.11 15.50
N ALA A 493 8.22 10.22 15.99
CA ALA A 493 7.92 10.74 17.31
C ALA A 493 6.65 11.60 17.27
N PHE A 494 5.75 11.35 18.21
CA PHE A 494 4.51 12.09 18.39
C PHE A 494 4.55 12.77 19.76
N ALA A 495 4.74 14.08 19.77
CA ALA A 495 4.72 14.88 20.98
C ALA A 495 3.41 15.70 21.03
N PRO A 496 2.57 15.57 22.06
CA PRO A 496 1.35 16.36 22.17
C PRO A 496 1.64 17.86 22.18
N VAL A 497 0.77 18.63 21.56
CA VAL A 497 0.82 20.10 21.57
C VAL A 497 -0.52 20.67 22.03
N LYS A 498 -0.48 21.89 22.57
CA LYS A 498 -1.70 22.68 22.76
C LYS A 498 -2.20 23.14 21.38
N GLU A 499 -3.52 23.15 21.18
CA GLU A 499 -4.08 23.69 19.93
C GLU A 499 -3.57 25.12 19.71
N ALA A 500 -3.12 25.41 18.49
CA ALA A 500 -2.71 26.75 18.10
C ALA A 500 -3.92 27.70 18.25
N GLN A 501 -3.73 28.81 18.96
CA GLN A 501 -4.76 29.83 19.19
C GLN A 501 -5.04 30.66 17.94
#